data_AF-A0A923C2H5-F1
#
_entry.id   AF-A0A923C2H5-F1
#
_cell.length_a   1.000
_cell.length_b   1.000
_cell.length_c   1.000
_cell.angle_alpha   90.00
_cell.angle_beta   90.00
_cell.angle_gamma   90.00
#
_symmetry.space_group_name_H-M   'P 1'
#
loop_
_entity.id
_entity.type
_entity.pdbx_description
1 polymer ?
#
loop_
_entity_poly.entity_id
_entity_poly.type
_entity_poly.pdbx_seq_one_letter_code
_entity_poly.pdbx_strand_id
1 'polypeptide(L)'
;MKLASLKHGRDGKLVVVSNDLAWCADAAHIAPTLQAALDDWDRIEPALRNLHTDLQHEMIPMRRFHEHGAAAPLPRAYQWADGSAYVNHVALV
;
A
#
# COMPACT_ATOMS: atom_id res chain seq x y z
N MET A 1 -9.18 -1.79 4.67
CA MET A 1 -8.09 -2.26 3.79
C MET A 1 -6.85 -1.43 4.01
N LYS A 2 -5.68 -2.08 4.13
CA LYS A 2 -4.37 -1.44 4.18
C LYS A 2 -3.53 -1.94 2.99
N LEU A 3 -2.78 -1.05 2.36
CA LEU A 3 -1.91 -1.36 1.22
C LEU A 3 -0.47 -1.00 1.56
N ALA A 4 0.48 -1.78 1.07
CA ALA A 4 1.91 -1.49 1.19
C ALA A 4 2.65 -1.90 -0.09
N SER A 5 3.85 -1.34 -0.24
CA SER A 5 4.80 -1.74 -1.27
C SER A 5 5.99 -2.42 -0.62
N LEU A 6 6.22 -3.70 -0.92
CA LEU A 6 7.45 -4.39 -0.52
C LEU A 6 8.59 -3.97 -1.45
N LYS A 7 9.82 -3.89 -0.91
CA LYS A 7 11.03 -3.59 -1.69
C LYS A 7 11.21 -4.60 -2.82
N HIS A 8 11.01 -4.16 -4.06
CA HIS A 8 11.17 -4.98 -5.25
C HIS A 8 11.31 -4.11 -6.50
N GLY A 9 12.40 -4.24 -7.24
CA GLY A 9 12.66 -3.38 -8.40
C GLY A 9 12.56 -1.89 -8.08
N ARG A 10 12.15 -1.10 -9.07
CA ARG A 10 12.06 0.37 -8.96
C ARG A 10 10.77 0.86 -8.29
N ASP A 11 9.66 0.20 -8.56
CA ASP A 11 8.31 0.64 -8.19
C ASP A 11 7.72 -0.13 -7.01
N GLY A 12 8.48 -1.06 -6.44
CA GLY A 12 8.01 -1.94 -5.38
C GLY A 12 7.09 -3.05 -5.89
N LYS A 13 6.54 -3.79 -4.94
CA LYS A 13 5.54 -4.84 -5.18
C LYS A 13 4.34 -4.62 -4.27
N LEU A 14 3.16 -4.49 -4.87
CA LEU A 14 1.93 -4.24 -4.13
C LEU A 14 1.53 -5.46 -3.30
N VAL A 15 1.21 -5.21 -2.03
CA VAL A 15 0.59 -6.18 -1.13
C VAL A 15 -0.59 -5.55 -0.39
N VAL A 16 -1.59 -6.37 -0.08
CA VAL A 16 -2.65 -6.04 0.86
C VAL A 16 -2.21 -6.49 2.25
N VAL A 17 -2.38 -5.65 3.26
CA VAL A 17 -1.92 -5.89 4.64
C VAL A 17 -3.13 -6.07 5.56
N SER A 18 -3.01 -6.97 6.53
CA SER A 18 -4.02 -7.21 7.57
C SER A 18 -4.16 -6.02 8.53
N ASN A 19 -5.29 -5.95 9.23
CA ASN A 19 -5.59 -4.82 10.11
C ASN A 19 -4.62 -4.70 11.30
N ASP A 20 -4.09 -5.82 11.79
CA ASP A 20 -3.08 -5.91 12.85
C ASP A 20 -1.64 -5.73 12.35
N LEU A 21 -1.44 -5.47 11.04
CA LEU A 21 -0.12 -5.35 10.39
C LEU A 21 0.75 -6.61 10.49
N ALA A 22 0.15 -7.74 10.83
CA ALA A 22 0.84 -9.00 11.04
C ALA A 22 1.12 -9.76 9.73
N TRP A 23 0.22 -9.62 8.77
CA TRP A 23 0.14 -10.48 7.60
C TRP A 23 -0.09 -9.66 6.34
N CYS A 24 0.35 -10.21 5.21
CA CYS A 24 0.09 -9.63 3.91
C CYS A 24 -0.18 -10.71 2.85
N ALA A 25 -0.93 -10.32 1.83
CA ALA A 25 -1.20 -11.10 0.63
C ALA A 25 -0.65 -10.39 -0.62
N ASP A 26 -0.17 -11.19 -1.57
CA ASP A 26 0.37 -10.71 -2.84
C ASP A 26 -0.75 -10.19 -3.75
N ALA A 27 -0.66 -8.94 -4.18
CA ALA A 27 -1.68 -8.32 -5.04
C ALA A 27 -1.26 -8.24 -6.52
N ALA A 28 -0.10 -8.81 -6.91
CA ALA A 28 0.46 -8.62 -8.25
C ALA A 28 -0.45 -9.09 -9.41
N HIS A 29 -1.34 -10.05 -9.14
CA HIS A 29 -2.33 -10.55 -10.10
C HIS A 29 -3.50 -9.58 -10.33
N ILE A 30 -3.69 -8.61 -9.44
CA ILE A 30 -4.68 -7.52 -9.54
C ILE A 30 -4.00 -6.28 -10.12
N ALA A 31 -2.92 -5.84 -9.47
CA ALA A 31 -2.05 -4.75 -9.94
C ALA A 31 -0.62 -4.98 -9.43
N PRO A 32 0.41 -4.81 -10.29
CA PRO A 32 1.79 -5.12 -9.91
C PRO A 32 2.37 -4.14 -8.88
N THR A 33 1.90 -2.89 -8.87
CA THR A 33 2.41 -1.79 -8.03
C THR A 33 1.26 -0.92 -7.53
N LEU A 34 1.48 -0.14 -6.47
CA LEU A 34 0.48 0.81 -5.99
C LEU A 34 0.17 1.90 -7.03
N GLN A 35 1.18 2.35 -7.80
CA GLN A 35 0.95 3.31 -8.87
C GLN A 35 0.00 2.76 -9.93
N ALA A 36 0.21 1.52 -10.39
CA ALA A 36 -0.68 0.89 -11.37
C ALA A 36 -2.11 0.70 -10.84
N ALA A 37 -2.27 0.50 -9.53
CA ALA A 37 -3.60 0.47 -8.91
C ALA A 37 -4.24 1.86 -8.90
N LEU A 38 -3.49 2.92 -8.59
CA LEU A 38 -3.99 4.30 -8.59
C LEU A 38 -4.32 4.83 -9.99
N ASP A 39 -3.57 4.40 -11.01
CA ASP A 39 -3.80 4.78 -12.41
C ASP A 39 -5.18 4.32 -12.94
N ASP A 40 -5.79 3.29 -12.33
CA ASP A 40 -7.09 2.74 -12.71
C ASP A 40 -7.90 2.31 -11.47
N TRP A 41 -7.98 3.23 -10.50
CA TRP A 41 -8.43 2.93 -9.15
C TRP A 41 -9.86 2.37 -9.08
N ASP A 42 -10.81 2.98 -9.80
CA ASP A 42 -12.21 2.59 -9.74
C ASP A 42 -12.44 1.13 -10.19
N ARG A 43 -11.58 0.63 -11.10
CA ARG A 43 -11.61 -0.77 -11.53
C ARG A 43 -10.87 -1.71 -10.58
N ILE A 44 -9.76 -1.26 -10.02
CA ILE A 44 -8.83 -2.11 -9.25
C ILE A 44 -9.22 -2.23 -7.77
N GLU A 45 -9.76 -1.17 -7.19
CA GLU A 45 -10.08 -1.08 -5.76
C GLU A 45 -11.01 -2.22 -5.27
N PRO A 46 -12.10 -2.59 -5.98
CA PRO A 46 -13.00 -3.64 -5.50
C PRO A 46 -12.30 -5.00 -5.39
N ALA A 47 -11.38 -5.31 -6.31
CA ALA A 47 -10.61 -6.56 -6.29
C ALA A 47 -9.61 -6.57 -5.12
N LEU A 48 -8.92 -5.46 -4.87
CA LEU A 48 -8.04 -5.32 -3.71
C LEU A 48 -8.82 -5.45 -2.39
N ARG A 49 -10.04 -4.92 -2.34
CA ARG A 49 -10.93 -5.03 -1.19
C ARG A 49 -11.37 -6.46 -0.94
N ASN A 50 -11.67 -7.22 -1.98
CA ASN A 50 -11.96 -8.66 -1.86
C ASN A 50 -10.73 -9.42 -1.35
N LEU A 51 -9.54 -9.18 -1.91
CA LEU A 51 -8.29 -9.78 -1.43
C LEU A 51 -8.02 -9.45 0.05
N HIS A 52 -8.38 -8.24 0.50
CA HIS A 52 -8.30 -7.86 1.91
C HIS A 52 -9.29 -8.66 2.78
N THR A 53 -10.53 -8.81 2.35
CA THR A 53 -11.54 -9.62 3.04
C THR A 53 -11.09 -11.07 3.17
N ASP A 54 -10.56 -11.65 2.09
CA ASP A 54 -10.05 -13.03 2.08
C ASP A 54 -8.84 -13.18 3.01
N LEU A 55 -7.94 -12.18 3.05
CA LEU A 55 -6.83 -12.14 4.00
C LEU A 55 -7.31 -12.06 5.45
N GLN A 56 -8.38 -11.30 5.74
CA GLN A 56 -8.94 -11.19 7.10
C GLN A 56 -9.61 -12.47 7.56
N HIS A 57 -10.15 -13.27 6.65
CA HIS A 57 -10.75 -14.57 6.96
C HIS A 57 -9.77 -15.74 6.84
N GLU A 58 -8.48 -15.47 6.61
CA GLU A 58 -7.44 -16.49 6.44
C GLU A 58 -7.74 -17.50 5.31
N MET A 59 -8.48 -17.06 4.27
CA MET A 59 -8.95 -17.91 3.16
C MET A 59 -7.94 -18.05 2.02
N ILE A 60 -6.84 -17.30 2.08
CA ILE A 60 -5.80 -17.23 1.06
C ILE A 60 -4.41 -17.39 1.68
N PRO A 61 -3.40 -17.80 0.88
CA PRO A 61 -2.03 -17.83 1.36
C PRO A 61 -1.58 -16.46 1.86
N MET A 62 -1.21 -16.40 3.14
CA MET A 62 -0.69 -15.20 3.80
C MET A 62 0.78 -15.36 4.14
N ARG A 63 1.53 -14.25 4.09
CA ARG A 63 2.92 -14.18 4.54
C ARG A 63 3.05 -13.16 5.65
N ARG A 64 3.98 -13.38 6.57
CA ARG A 64 4.29 -12.41 7.63
C ARG A 64 4.65 -11.07 6.98
N PHE A 65 4.01 -10.01 7.43
CA PHE A 65 4.38 -8.67 7.02
C PHE A 65 5.53 -8.18 7.90
N HIS A 66 6.62 -7.76 7.26
CA HIS A 66 7.80 -7.24 7.92
C HIS A 66 7.98 -5.79 7.49
N GLU A 67 7.78 -4.84 8.40
CA GLU A 67 7.85 -3.40 8.13
C GLU A 67 9.22 -2.99 7.57
N HIS A 68 10.31 -3.59 8.03
CA HIS A 68 11.66 -3.34 7.50
C HIS A 68 11.84 -3.76 6.02
N GLY A 69 10.98 -4.66 5.53
CA GLY A 69 10.89 -5.09 4.14
C GLY A 69 10.03 -4.19 3.27
N ALA A 70 9.25 -3.27 3.87
CA ALA A 70 8.45 -2.30 3.14
C ALA A 70 9.33 -1.16 2.61
N ALA A 71 8.95 -0.65 1.44
CA ALA A 71 9.33 0.67 0.97
C ALA A 71 8.24 1.69 1.36
N ALA A 72 8.45 2.97 1.06
CA ALA A 72 7.32 3.91 1.03
C ALA A 72 6.20 3.34 0.13
N PRO A 73 4.90 3.56 0.43
CA PRO A 73 3.80 3.01 -0.35
C PRO A 73 3.92 3.30 -1.86
N LEU A 74 4.37 4.51 -2.21
CA LEU A 74 4.89 4.85 -3.52
C LEU A 74 6.41 5.06 -3.40
N PRO A 75 7.26 4.06 -3.77
CA PRO A 75 8.73 4.18 -3.67
C PRO A 75 9.29 5.35 -4.49
N ARG A 76 8.54 5.73 -5.53
CA ARG A 76 8.65 6.99 -6.26
C ARG A 76 7.24 7.44 -6.61
N ALA A 77 7.06 8.74 -6.76
CA ALA A 77 5.79 9.35 -7.15
C ALA A 77 6.05 10.40 -8.24
N TYR A 78 5.03 10.68 -9.05
CA TYR A 78 5.13 11.71 -10.09
C TYR A 78 5.20 13.14 -9.51
N GLN A 79 4.69 13.33 -8.30
CA GLN A 79 4.68 14.62 -7.62
C GLN A 79 4.82 14.42 -6.11
N TRP A 80 5.56 15.33 -5.48
CA TRP A 80 5.55 15.54 -4.05
C TRP A 80 5.33 17.03 -3.81
N ALA A 81 4.25 17.36 -3.13
CA ALA A 81 3.93 18.72 -2.72
C ALA A 81 3.70 18.69 -1.21
N ASP A 82 4.54 19.42 -0.49
CA ASP A 82 4.47 19.51 0.97
C ASP A 82 3.90 20.87 1.38
N GLY A 83 2.91 20.84 2.27
CA GLY A 83 2.16 22.01 2.67
C GLY A 83 2.30 22.28 4.16
N SER A 84 2.40 23.55 4.54
CA SER A 84 2.40 23.94 5.96
C SER A 84 0.99 23.94 6.53
N ALA A 85 0.45 22.75 6.79
CA ALA A 85 -0.94 22.56 7.23
C ALA A 85 -1.22 23.15 8.62
N TYR A 86 -0.19 23.27 9.47
CA TYR A 86 -0.32 23.81 10.83
C TYR A 86 0.31 25.20 10.89
N VAL A 87 -0.51 26.24 10.78
CA VAL A 87 -0.04 27.64 10.78
C VAL A 87 0.73 27.99 12.05
N ASN A 88 0.34 27.44 13.20
CA ASN A 88 1.08 27.63 14.45
C ASN A 88 2.51 27.08 14.39
N HIS A 89 2.75 26.00 13.64
CA HIS A 89 4.11 25.51 13.45
C HIS A 89 4.94 26.53 12.69
N VAL A 90 4.39 27.13 11.62
CA VAL A 90 5.06 28.19 10.84
C VAL A 90 5.34 29.43 11.68
N ALA A 91 4.41 29.80 12.56
CA ALA A 91 4.51 31.02 13.36
C ALA A 91 5.49 30.93 14.54
N LEU A 92 5.92 29.72 14.91
CA LEU A 92 6.76 29.46 16.09
C LEU A 92 8.16 28.93 15.73
N VAL A 93 8.52 28.88 14.44
CA VAL A 93 9.89 28.60 13.96
C VAL A 93 10.59 29.92 13.61
#